data_AF-A0A6P6T170-F1
#
_entry.id   AF-A0A6P6T170-F1
#
_cell.length_a   1.000
_cell.length_b   1.000
_cell.length_c   1.000
_cell.angle_alpha   90.00
_cell.angle_beta   90.00
_cell.angle_gamma   90.00
#
_symmetry.space_group_name_H-M   'P 1'
#
loop_
_entity.id
_entity.type
_entity.pdbx_description
1 polymer ?
#
loop_
_entity_poly.entity_id
_entity_poly.type
_entity_poly.pdbx_seq_one_letter_code
_entity_poly.pdbx_strand_id
1 'polypeptide(L)'
;MAVEAIRDAIVGKIVEKCIDPIMRQFQYLFCYRSNVETLRNGIKKLEQTRTEVQRLVDAATNNGEEIKPIVTDWLRQAYDLEKEAHTTISDGMETVKADRLPKEEMMLKNISERANLMKLDTFLHWGKCH
;
A
#
# COMPACT_ATOMS: atom_id res chain seq x y z
N MET A 1 0.43 -42.75 -20.23
CA MET A 1 -0.83 -42.04 -20.55
C MET A 1 -1.76 -41.89 -19.34
N ALA A 2 -2.25 -42.97 -18.72
CA ALA A 2 -3.16 -42.85 -17.57
C ALA A 2 -2.47 -42.37 -16.27
N VAL A 3 -1.25 -42.82 -15.98
CA VAL A 3 -0.51 -42.46 -14.76
C VAL A 3 -0.07 -40.99 -14.74
N GLU A 4 0.33 -40.44 -15.88
CA GLU A 4 0.65 -39.02 -16.08
C GLU A 4 -0.59 -38.14 -15.84
N ALA A 5 -1.73 -38.48 -16.45
CA ALA A 5 -2.98 -37.75 -16.26
C ALA A 5 -3.49 -37.78 -14.82
N ILE A 6 -3.30 -38.89 -14.10
CA ILE A 6 -3.64 -39.01 -12.67
C ILE A 6 -2.71 -38.14 -11.82
N ARG A 7 -1.41 -38.12 -12.13
CA ARG A 7 -0.43 -37.24 -11.47
C ARG A 7 -0.82 -35.78 -11.66
N ASP A 8 -1.11 -35.36 -12.88
CA ASP A 8 -1.48 -33.98 -13.20
C ASP A 8 -2.80 -33.57 -12.54
N ALA A 9 -3.79 -34.47 -12.46
CA ALA A 9 -5.04 -34.22 -11.77
C ALA A 9 -4.87 -34.07 -10.25
N ILE A 10 -3.97 -34.85 -9.64
CA ILE A 10 -3.64 -34.75 -8.21
C ILE A 10 -2.87 -33.46 -7.94
N VAL A 11 -1.87 -33.15 -8.77
CA VAL A 11 -1.09 -31.90 -8.68
C VAL A 11 -1.99 -30.70 -8.88
N GLY A 12 -2.89 -30.71 -9.86
CA GLY A 12 -3.87 -29.65 -10.11
C GLY A 12 -4.77 -29.38 -8.91
N LYS A 13 -5.33 -30.43 -8.29
CA LYS A 13 -6.16 -30.30 -7.08
C LYS A 13 -5.39 -29.78 -5.86
N ILE A 14 -4.10 -30.13 -5.72
CA ILE A 14 -3.25 -29.63 -4.64
C ILE A 14 -2.91 -28.15 -4.87
N VAL A 15 -2.56 -27.80 -6.10
CA VAL A 15 -2.26 -26.43 -6.55
C VAL A 15 -3.46 -25.53 -6.27
N GLU A 16 -4.65 -25.88 -6.75
CA GLU A 16 -5.88 -25.09 -6.53
C GLU A 16 -6.17 -24.87 -5.04
N LYS A 17 -6.10 -25.91 -4.22
CA LYS A 17 -6.45 -25.81 -2.79
C LYS A 17 -5.39 -25.09 -1.94
N CYS A 18 -4.12 -25.16 -2.31
CA CYS A 18 -3.05 -24.53 -1.54
C CYS A 18 -2.79 -23.08 -1.95
N ILE A 19 -3.08 -22.71 -3.19
CA ILE A 19 -2.75 -21.38 -3.73
C ILE A 19 -3.75 -20.31 -3.29
N ASP A 20 -5.04 -20.64 -3.21
CA ASP A 20 -6.07 -19.69 -2.77
C ASP A 20 -5.77 -19.02 -1.41
N PRO A 21 -5.44 -19.74 -0.33
CA PRO A 21 -5.09 -19.10 0.95
C PRO A 21 -3.77 -18.33 0.91
N ILE A 22 -2.85 -18.68 0.00
CA ILE A 22 -1.56 -17.98 -0.17
C ILE A 22 -1.78 -16.66 -0.92
N MET A 23 -2.54 -16.70 -2.02
CA MET A 23 -2.86 -15.51 -2.82
C MET A 23 -3.70 -14.50 -2.03
N ARG A 24 -4.59 -14.96 -1.15
CA ARG A 24 -5.31 -14.08 -0.20
C ARG A 24 -4.36 -13.31 0.72
N GLN A 25 -3.28 -13.94 1.18
CA GLN A 25 -2.29 -13.26 2.02
C GLN A 25 -1.53 -12.18 1.23
N PHE A 26 -1.16 -12.47 -0.01
CA PHE A 26 -0.51 -11.48 -0.88
C PHE A 26 -1.46 -10.37 -1.32
N GLN A 27 -2.72 -10.67 -1.61
CA GLN A 27 -3.73 -9.67 -1.97
C GLN A 27 -3.88 -8.63 -0.86
N TYR A 28 -3.95 -9.06 0.40
CA TYR A 28 -3.97 -8.15 1.55
C TYR A 28 -2.75 -7.22 1.57
N LEU A 29 -1.56 -7.75 1.32
CA LEU A 29 -0.35 -6.94 1.26
C LEU A 29 -0.39 -5.94 0.09
N PHE A 30 -0.77 -6.36 -1.11
CA PHE A 30 -0.87 -5.47 -2.27
C PHE A 30 -1.89 -4.35 -2.03
N CYS A 31 -3.05 -4.67 -1.45
CA CYS A 31 -4.04 -3.66 -1.07
C CYS A 31 -3.52 -2.74 0.04
N TYR A 32 -2.80 -3.27 1.03
CA TYR A 32 -2.14 -2.45 2.05
C TYR A 32 -1.12 -1.49 1.43
N ARG A 33 -0.26 -1.97 0.51
CA ARG A 33 0.71 -1.13 -0.21
C ARG A 33 0.01 -0.03 -1.00
N SER A 34 -1.04 -0.37 -1.76
CA SER A 34 -1.82 0.61 -2.55
C SER A 34 -2.53 1.64 -1.66
N ASN A 35 -3.05 1.23 -0.51
CA ASN A 35 -3.66 2.13 0.48
C ASN A 35 -2.60 3.08 1.08
N VAL A 36 -1.40 2.58 1.39
CA VAL A 36 -0.28 3.41 1.84
C VAL A 36 0.16 4.40 0.76
N GLU A 37 0.24 3.99 -0.51
CA GLU A 37 0.55 4.89 -1.63
C GLU A 37 -0.53 5.98 -1.81
N THR A 38 -1.80 5.61 -1.69
CA THR A 38 -2.92 6.55 -1.71
C THR A 38 -2.82 7.57 -0.58
N LEU A 39 -2.49 7.10 0.63
CA LEU A 39 -2.28 7.96 1.79
C LEU A 39 -1.08 8.90 1.59
N ARG A 40 0.05 8.41 1.06
CA ARG A 40 1.22 9.24 0.71
C ARG A 40 0.87 10.35 -0.27
N ASN A 41 0.06 10.02 -1.28
CA ASN A 41 -0.42 11.02 -2.25
C ASN A 41 -1.35 12.05 -1.60
N GLY A 42 -2.20 11.62 -0.65
CA GLY A 42 -3.03 12.51 0.15
C GLY A 42 -2.21 13.50 0.99
N ILE A 43 -1.20 13.00 1.72
CA ILE A 43 -0.29 13.83 2.53
C ILE A 43 0.44 14.85 1.64
N LYS A 44 0.99 14.43 0.50
CA LYS A 44 1.67 15.34 -0.42
C LYS A 44 0.76 16.47 -0.89
N LYS A 45 -0.51 16.18 -1.18
CA LYS A 45 -1.50 17.21 -1.55
C LYS A 45 -1.76 18.17 -0.38
N LEU A 46 -1.90 17.64 0.84
CA LEU A 46 -2.09 18.44 2.05
C LEU A 46 -0.90 19.40 2.27
N GLU A 47 0.34 18.91 2.16
CA GLU A 47 1.56 19.71 2.26
C GLU A 47 1.61 20.86 1.25
N GLN A 48 1.26 20.57 0.00
CA GLN A 48 1.19 21.56 -1.07
C GLN A 48 0.14 22.63 -0.76
N THR A 49 -1.07 22.23 -0.36
CA THR A 49 -2.15 23.16 -0.01
C THR A 49 -1.77 24.00 1.23
N ARG A 50 -1.23 23.38 2.27
CA ARG A 50 -0.78 24.08 3.48
C ARG A 50 0.29 25.12 3.15
N THR A 51 1.27 24.76 2.33
CA THR A 51 2.36 25.67 1.93
C THR A 51 1.82 26.87 1.15
N GLU A 52 0.87 26.66 0.24
CA GLU A 52 0.26 27.76 -0.50
C GLU A 52 -0.59 28.66 0.40
N VAL A 53 -1.40 28.08 1.28
CA VAL A 53 -2.20 28.87 2.25
C VAL A 53 -1.30 29.66 3.19
N GLN A 54 -0.18 29.09 3.65
CA GLN A 54 0.79 29.82 4.47
C GLN A 54 1.38 31.00 3.70
N ARG A 55 1.76 30.82 2.43
CA ARG A 55 2.27 31.91 1.58
C ARG A 55 1.25 33.03 1.40
N LEU A 56 -0.03 32.70 1.27
CA LEU A 56 -1.12 33.68 1.19
C LEU A 56 -1.31 34.43 2.51
N VAL A 57 -1.21 33.73 3.63
CA VAL A 57 -1.26 34.32 4.98
C VAL A 57 -0.09 35.29 5.19
N ASP A 58 1.12 34.91 4.78
CA ASP A 58 2.31 35.75 4.89
C ASP A 58 2.17 37.02 4.04
N ALA A 59 1.64 36.89 2.82
CA ALA A 59 1.38 38.02 1.93
C ALA A 59 0.33 38.98 2.50
N ALA A 60 -0.80 38.45 2.99
CA ALA A 60 -1.85 39.25 3.61
C ALA A 60 -1.35 39.96 4.88
N THR A 61 -0.56 39.28 5.71
CA THR A 61 0.07 39.86 6.90
C THR A 61 1.01 41.01 6.52
N ASN A 62 1.84 40.84 5.49
CA ASN A 62 2.73 41.90 4.99
C ASN A 62 1.98 43.10 4.41
N ASN A 63 0.77 42.89 3.90
CA ASN A 63 -0.14 43.95 3.46
C ASN A 63 -0.92 44.60 4.60
N GLY A 64 -0.75 44.14 5.85
CA GLY A 64 -1.50 44.61 7.02
C GLY A 64 -2.95 44.13 7.06
N GLU A 65 -3.29 43.08 6.31
CA GLU A 65 -4.62 42.48 6.30
C GLU A 65 -4.80 41.54 7.52
N GLU A 66 -6.02 41.51 8.06
CA GLU A 66 -6.35 40.64 9.17
C GLU A 66 -6.60 39.20 8.69
N ILE A 67 -5.94 38.22 9.31
CA ILE A 67 -6.11 36.80 9.02
C ILE A 67 -7.26 36.25 9.86
N LYS A 68 -8.24 35.62 9.19
CA LYS A 68 -9.37 35.00 9.89
C LYS A 68 -8.88 33.85 10.78
N PRO A 69 -9.35 33.74 12.04
CA PRO A 69 -8.95 32.67 12.96
C PRO A 69 -9.13 31.25 12.40
N ILE A 70 -10.16 31.03 11.55
CA ILE A 70 -10.40 29.75 10.88
C ILE A 70 -9.23 29.32 9.98
N VAL A 71 -8.55 30.27 9.33
CA VAL A 71 -7.41 29.99 8.45
C VAL A 71 -6.19 29.58 9.29
N THR A 72 -5.96 30.27 10.39
CA THR A 72 -4.90 29.94 11.36
C THR A 72 -5.13 28.57 12.00
N ASP A 73 -6.37 28.27 12.39
CA ASP A 73 -6.71 26.98 12.97
C ASP A 73 -6.55 25.83 11.95
N TRP A 74 -6.98 26.05 10.70
CA TRP A 74 -6.78 25.08 9.62
C TRP A 74 -5.29 24.81 9.36
N LEU A 75 -4.44 25.84 9.33
CA LEU A 75 -2.99 25.68 9.14
C LEU A 75 -2.35 24.84 10.25
N ARG A 76 -2.76 25.07 11.51
CA ARG A 76 -2.30 24.28 12.66
C ARG A 76 -2.71 22.82 12.51
N GLN A 77 -3.99 22.56 12.24
CA GLN A 77 -4.49 21.19 12.06
C GLN A 77 -3.80 20.47 10.90
N ALA A 78 -3.55 21.16 9.79
CA ALA A 78 -2.83 20.60 8.64
C ALA A 78 -1.39 20.22 9.02
N TYR A 79 -0.68 21.06 9.78
CA TYR A 79 0.66 20.76 10.25
C TYR A 79 0.71 19.53 11.17
N ASP A 80 -0.22 19.45 12.12
CA ASP A 80 -0.31 18.33 13.06
C ASP A 80 -0.64 17.02 12.33
N LEU A 81 -1.61 17.06 11.41
CA LEU A 81 -2.03 15.92 10.60
C LEU A 81 -0.90 15.42 9.68
N GLU A 82 -0.14 16.32 9.05
CA GLU A 82 1.02 15.94 8.24
C GLU A 82 2.08 15.22 9.09
N LYS A 83 2.38 15.75 10.27
CA LYS A 83 3.36 15.15 11.18
C LYS A 83 2.93 13.76 11.62
N GLU A 84 1.69 13.60 12.05
CA GLU A 84 1.12 12.30 12.46
C GLU A 84 1.10 11.30 11.30
N ALA A 85 0.75 11.75 10.10
CA ALA A 85 0.68 10.89 8.94
C ALA A 85 2.07 10.40 8.50
N HIS A 86 3.11 11.25 8.58
CA HIS A 86 4.49 10.85 8.33
C HIS A 86 5.01 9.82 9.35
N THR A 87 4.74 10.02 10.64
CA THR A 87 5.13 9.05 11.69
C THR A 87 4.42 7.71 11.49
N THR A 88 3.11 7.75 11.23
CA THR A 88 2.29 6.54 11.04
C THR A 88 2.74 5.72 9.83
N ILE A 89 3.09 6.36 8.71
CA ILE A 89 3.60 5.67 7.53
C ILE A 89 4.99 5.07 7.79
N SER A 90 5.86 5.79 8.50
CA SER A 90 7.19 5.30 8.86
C SER A 90 7.09 4.04 9.73
N ASP A 91 6.35 4.12 10.83
CA ASP A 91 6.16 3.02 11.79
C ASP A 91 5.47 1.81 11.14
N GLY A 92 4.47 2.06 10.30
CA GLY A 92 3.79 1.03 9.53
C GLY A 92 4.69 0.34 8.49
N MET A 93 5.61 1.08 7.86
CA MET A 93 6.57 0.50 6.92
C MET A 93 7.66 -0.32 7.62
N GLU A 94 8.13 0.11 8.78
CA GLU A 94 9.15 -0.63 9.55
C GLU A 94 8.62 -1.97 10.05
N THR A 95 7.39 -2.00 10.58
CA THR A 95 6.74 -3.24 11.05
C THR A 95 6.47 -4.24 9.91
N VAL A 96 6.04 -3.76 8.73
CA VAL A 96 5.80 -4.63 7.57
C VAL A 96 7.11 -5.19 7.00
N LYS A 97 8.17 -4.37 6.95
CA LYS A 97 9.49 -4.78 6.47
C LYS A 97 10.13 -5.84 7.37
N ALA A 98 10.03 -5.68 8.69
CA ALA A 98 10.64 -6.60 9.64
C ALA A 98 9.95 -7.98 9.67
N ASP A 99 8.62 -8.02 9.56
CA ASP A 99 7.87 -9.26 9.82
C ASP A 99 7.38 -10.02 8.59
N ARG A 100 7.10 -9.32 7.47
CA ARG A 100 6.37 -9.90 6.32
C ARG A 100 7.19 -10.01 5.03
N LEU A 101 7.98 -9.00 4.67
CA LEU A 101 8.76 -9.02 3.42
C LEU A 101 9.72 -10.23 3.30
N PRO A 102 10.49 -10.63 4.33
CA PRO A 102 11.39 -11.77 4.22
C PRO A 102 10.63 -13.10 4.05
N LYS A 103 9.44 -13.21 4.65
CA LYS A 103 8.57 -14.39 4.52
C LYS A 103 7.94 -14.47 3.13
N GLU A 104 7.52 -13.33 2.59
CA GLU A 104 6.96 -13.21 1.25
C GLU A 104 7.97 -13.56 0.17
N GLU A 105 9.20 -13.04 0.23
CA GLU A 105 10.26 -13.37 -0.72
C GLU A 105 10.63 -14.86 -0.65
N MET A 106 10.77 -15.42 0.55
CA MET A 106 11.04 -16.84 0.72
C MET A 106 9.90 -17.72 0.18
N MET A 107 8.64 -17.31 0.40
CA MET A 107 7.47 -18.04 -0.07
C MET A 107 7.30 -17.92 -1.59
N LEU A 108 7.50 -16.74 -2.18
CA LEU A 108 7.47 -16.52 -3.63
C LEU A 108 8.57 -17.30 -4.34
N LYS A 109 9.78 -17.35 -3.78
CA LYS A 109 10.89 -18.13 -4.31
C LYS A 109 10.55 -19.63 -4.34
N ASN A 110 10.05 -20.17 -3.22
CA ASN A 110 9.63 -21.57 -3.11
C ASN A 110 8.47 -21.91 -4.05
N ILE A 111 7.54 -20.97 -4.28
CA ILE A 111 6.45 -21.13 -5.23
C ILE A 111 7.01 -21.09 -6.66
N SER A 112 7.85 -20.12 -7.02
CA SER A 112 8.42 -20.04 -8.38
C SER A 112 9.27 -21.26 -8.75
N GLU A 113 9.99 -21.82 -7.78
CA GLU A 113 10.79 -23.04 -7.96
C GLU A 113 9.91 -24.29 -8.15
N ARG A 114 8.65 -24.26 -7.70
CA ARG A 114 7.69 -25.38 -7.78
C ARG A 114 6.56 -25.16 -8.80
N ALA A 115 6.33 -23.92 -9.22
CA ALA A 115 5.24 -23.51 -10.08
C ALA A 115 5.72 -23.42 -11.53
N ASN A 116 5.86 -24.58 -12.17
CA ASN A 116 6.01 -24.67 -13.62
C ASN A 116 4.63 -24.58 -14.34
N LEU A 117 3.58 -24.09 -13.68
CA LEU A 117 2.17 -24.20 -14.15
C LEU A 117 1.29 -22.95 -13.96
N MET A 118 1.78 -21.87 -13.37
CA MET A 118 0.94 -20.68 -13.15
C MET A 118 1.27 -19.60 -14.17
N LYS A 119 0.26 -19.17 -14.94
CA LYS A 119 0.44 -18.08 -15.91
C LYS A 119 0.42 -16.73 -15.18
N LEU A 120 1.33 -15.82 -15.58
CA LEU A 120 1.55 -14.51 -14.95
C LEU A 120 0.27 -13.63 -14.90
N ASP A 121 -0.62 -13.83 -15.86
CA ASP A 121 -1.91 -13.17 -16.04
C ASP A 121 -2.93 -13.50 -14.93
N THR A 122 -2.89 -14.71 -14.35
CA THR A 122 -3.74 -15.06 -13.20
C THR A 122 -3.30 -14.30 -11.94
N PHE A 123 -2.00 -14.05 -11.78
CA PHE A 123 -1.43 -13.24 -10.70
C PHE A 123 -1.88 -11.77 -10.79
N LEU A 124 -1.85 -11.18 -12.00
CA LEU A 124 -2.21 -9.79 -12.23
C LEU A 124 -3.73 -9.52 -12.11
N HIS A 125 -4.58 -10.49 -12.46
CA HIS A 125 -6.03 -10.35 -12.33
C HIS A 125 -6.47 -10.35 -10.86
N TRP A 126 -5.87 -11.20 -10.02
CA TRP A 126 -6.18 -11.33 -8.59
C TRP A 126 -5.63 -10.20 -7.72
N GLY A 127 -4.62 -9.47 -8.22
CA GLY A 127 -4.05 -8.29 -7.57
C GLY A 127 -4.93 -7.03 -7.62
N LYS A 128 -6.10 -7.08 -8.28
CA LYS A 128 -7.03 -5.94 -8.28
C LYS A 128 -7.79 -5.90 -6.95
N CYS A 129 -7.49 -4.87 -6.16
CA CYS A 129 -8.28 -4.52 -4.98
C CYS A 129 -9.61 -3.91 -5.44
N HIS A 130 -10.73 -4.42 -4.92
CA HIS A 130 -12.07 -3.92 -5.24
C HIS A 130 -12.53 -2.86 -4.25
#